data_AF-R7V5A1-F1
#
_entry.id   AF-R7V5A1-F1
#
_cell.length_a   1.000
_cell.length_b   1.000
_cell.length_c   1.000
_cell.angle_alpha   90.00
_cell.angle_beta   90.00
_cell.angle_gamma   90.00
#
_symmetry.space_group_name_H-M   'P 1'
#
loop_
_entity.id
_entity.type
_entity.pdbx_description
1 polymer ?
#
loop_
_entity_poly.entity_id
_entity_poly.type
_entity_poly.pdbx_seq_one_letter_code
_entity_poly.pdbx_strand_id
1 'polypeptide(L)'
;MNAIISSAERAIPKQRKRALAGWSEYVSPYKEKAMFWHRIWSDSGRARHGWLHSLMLSTKREYKRVSRWVVRNQDKLMACRMSDSLSTNKSRDLWSEIKRIKEGVQGRTNIVDGRVGESEICDVFHDGYEHLYQSVPSDQSELEELQRELSAGVDRTCKVGLCYCDHVISPRDIEFAVRKLKPGLSMASLFVGVNVYDACWTYPIGPVPRFFI
;
A
#
# COMPACT_ATOMS: atom_id res chain seq x y z
N MET A 1 -3.04 28.07 -24.53
CA MET A 1 -2.87 26.60 -24.51
C MET A 1 -1.88 26.07 -23.46
N ASN A 2 -1.14 26.91 -22.72
CA ASN A 2 -0.11 26.45 -21.77
C ASN A 2 -0.62 26.22 -20.32
N ALA A 3 -1.73 26.87 -19.93
CA ALA A 3 -2.29 26.75 -18.58
C ALA A 3 -2.86 25.35 -18.28
N ILE A 4 -3.44 24.69 -19.28
CA ILE A 4 -4.02 23.34 -19.17
C ILE A 4 -2.91 22.30 -18.98
N ILE A 5 -1.79 22.44 -19.70
CA ILE A 5 -0.62 21.56 -19.58
C ILE A 5 0.04 21.73 -18.21
N SER A 6 0.20 22.98 -17.74
CA SER A 6 0.79 23.28 -16.43
C SER A 6 -0.06 22.78 -15.26
N SER A 7 -1.39 22.83 -15.38
CA SER A 7 -2.31 22.32 -14.37
C SER A 7 -2.30 20.79 -14.32
N ALA A 8 -2.23 20.13 -15.49
CA ALA A 8 -2.12 18.67 -15.58
C ALA A 8 -0.83 18.12 -14.95
N GLU A 9 0.29 18.83 -15.06
CA GLU A 9 1.56 18.42 -14.43
C GLU A 9 1.55 18.49 -12.90
N ARG A 10 0.74 19.38 -12.31
CA ARG A 10 0.61 19.51 -10.85
C ARG A 10 -0.44 18.56 -10.26
N ALA A 11 -1.49 18.24 -11.02
CA ALA A 11 -2.61 17.45 -10.54
C ALA A 11 -2.46 15.94 -10.77
N ILE A 12 -1.65 15.52 -11.75
CA ILE A 12 -1.50 14.10 -12.12
C ILE A 12 -0.15 13.59 -11.62
N PRO A 13 -0.11 12.73 -10.58
CA PRO A 13 1.13 12.09 -10.14
C PRO A 13 1.77 11.36 -11.32
N LYS A 14 2.99 11.77 -11.72
CA LYS A 14 3.72 11.09 -12.80
C LYS A 14 4.12 9.69 -12.34
N GLN A 15 3.30 8.69 -12.65
CA GLN A 15 3.72 7.30 -12.53
C GLN A 15 4.88 7.05 -13.49
N ARG A 16 6.07 6.72 -12.96
CA ARG A 16 7.17 6.24 -13.79
C ARG A 16 6.69 4.96 -14.47
N LYS A 17 6.66 4.95 -15.80
CA LYS A 17 6.36 3.72 -16.56
C LYS A 17 7.37 2.67 -16.13
N ARG A 18 6.87 1.53 -15.65
CA ARG A 18 7.70 0.43 -15.17
C ARG A 18 8.68 0.01 -16.27
N ALA A 19 9.94 -0.16 -15.92
CA ALA A 19 10.93 -0.67 -16.85
C ALA A 19 10.54 -2.10 -17.26
N LEU A 20 10.37 -2.33 -18.55
CA LEU A 20 10.05 -3.65 -19.09
C LEU A 20 11.33 -4.52 -19.06
N ALA A 21 11.24 -5.73 -18.51
CA ALA A 21 12.30 -6.73 -18.58
C ALA A 21 12.75 -6.97 -20.02
N GLY A 22 14.07 -7.02 -20.24
CA GLY A 22 14.67 -7.21 -21.57
C GLY A 22 14.57 -6.00 -22.52
N TRP A 23 13.95 -4.89 -22.12
CA TRP A 23 13.81 -3.73 -23.01
C TRP A 23 15.15 -3.12 -23.43
N SER A 24 16.09 -2.97 -22.50
CA SER A 24 17.44 -2.46 -22.81
C SER A 24 18.20 -3.42 -23.73
N GLU A 25 18.22 -4.72 -23.39
CA GLU A 25 18.97 -5.75 -24.13
C GLU A 25 18.43 -5.94 -25.56
N TYR A 26 17.12 -6.09 -25.71
CA TYR A 26 16.52 -6.45 -27.00
C TYR A 26 16.13 -5.23 -27.83
N VAL A 27 15.71 -4.11 -27.23
CA VAL A 27 15.14 -2.97 -28.00
C VAL A 27 16.15 -1.85 -28.25
N SER A 28 17.12 -1.63 -27.36
CA SER A 28 18.10 -0.53 -27.51
C SER A 28 18.89 -0.57 -28.83
N PRO A 29 19.51 -1.69 -29.25
CA PRO A 29 20.33 -1.69 -30.47
C PRO A 29 19.50 -1.38 -31.73
N TYR A 30 18.28 -1.89 -31.81
CA TYR A 30 17.37 -1.60 -32.93
C TYR A 30 16.83 -0.18 -32.88
N LYS A 31 16.60 0.37 -31.68
CA LYS A 31 16.20 1.77 -31.49
C LYS A 31 17.30 2.71 -31.97
N GLU A 32 18.55 2.46 -31.59
CA GLU A 32 19.71 3.25 -32.01
C GLU A 32 19.88 3.22 -33.53
N LYS A 33 19.82 2.03 -34.13
CA LYS A 33 19.86 1.86 -35.59
C LYS A 33 18.74 2.61 -36.29
N ALA A 34 17.51 2.50 -35.81
CA ALA A 34 16.36 3.21 -36.39
C ALA A 34 16.49 4.73 -36.25
N MET A 35 17.00 5.23 -35.12
CA MET A 35 17.25 6.66 -34.91
C MET A 35 18.37 7.19 -35.82
N PHE A 36 19.44 6.42 -35.99
CA PHE A 36 20.55 6.75 -36.88
C PHE A 36 20.07 6.93 -38.33
N TRP A 37 19.35 5.94 -38.87
CA TRP A 37 18.84 6.02 -40.25
C TRP A 37 17.75 7.07 -40.42
N HIS A 38 16.91 7.29 -39.41
CA HIS A 38 15.95 8.39 -39.40
C HIS A 38 16.64 9.75 -39.46
N ARG A 39 17.77 9.92 -38.75
CA ARG A 39 18.57 11.15 -38.78
C ARG A 39 19.15 11.39 -40.16
N ILE A 40 19.84 10.41 -40.76
CA ILE A 40 20.41 10.53 -42.11
C ILE A 40 19.33 10.87 -43.14
N TRP A 41 18.18 10.18 -43.08
CA TRP A 41 17.04 10.47 -43.95
C TRP A 41 16.49 11.89 -43.75
N SER A 42 16.42 12.36 -42.50
CA SER A 42 15.98 13.72 -42.20
C SER A 42 16.94 14.77 -42.72
N ASP A 43 18.25 14.53 -42.57
CA ASP A 43 19.31 15.46 -43.00
C ASP A 43 19.42 15.50 -44.54
N SER A 44 19.03 14.41 -45.21
CA SER A 44 18.99 14.29 -46.68
C SER A 44 17.70 14.86 -47.31
N GLY A 45 16.98 15.74 -46.61
CA GLY A 45 15.79 16.42 -47.13
C GLY A 45 14.49 15.60 -47.13
N ARG A 46 14.45 14.46 -46.43
CA ARG A 46 13.22 13.68 -46.18
C ARG A 46 12.52 13.18 -47.45
N ALA A 47 13.29 12.78 -48.46
CA ALA A 47 12.76 12.21 -49.69
C ALA A 47 11.81 11.02 -49.39
N ARG A 48 10.63 11.00 -50.01
CA ARG A 48 9.61 9.95 -49.79
C ARG A 48 9.78 8.71 -50.66
N HIS A 49 10.82 8.70 -51.49
CA HIS A 49 11.15 7.63 -52.42
C HIS A 49 12.66 7.41 -52.42
N GLY A 50 13.10 6.29 -53.01
CA GLY A 50 14.51 5.93 -53.11
C GLY A 50 15.00 5.04 -51.97
N TRP A 51 16.23 4.57 -52.12
CA TRP A 51 16.83 3.54 -51.28
C TRP A 51 16.96 3.96 -49.80
N LEU A 52 17.27 5.24 -49.54
CA LEU A 52 17.42 5.76 -48.18
C LEU A 52 16.11 5.76 -47.41
N HIS A 53 14.99 6.14 -48.05
CA HIS A 53 13.66 6.06 -47.47
C HIS A 53 13.26 4.61 -47.17
N SER A 54 13.54 3.68 -48.10
CA SER A 54 13.30 2.24 -47.90
C SER A 54 14.12 1.66 -46.75
N LEU A 55 15.38 2.07 -46.60
CA LEU A 55 16.26 1.63 -45.52
C LEU A 55 15.81 2.17 -44.16
N MET A 56 15.40 3.44 -44.09
CA MET A 56 14.79 4.03 -42.90
C MET A 56 13.50 3.29 -42.51
N LEU A 57 12.61 3.00 -43.46
CA LEU A 57 11.39 2.24 -43.18
C LEU A 57 11.69 0.82 -42.70
N SER A 58 12.67 0.15 -43.30
CA SER A 58 13.08 -1.20 -42.91
C SER A 58 13.53 -1.24 -41.45
N THR A 59 14.45 -0.35 -41.07
CA THR A 59 14.99 -0.27 -39.69
C THR A 59 13.92 0.17 -38.68
N LYS A 60 13.01 1.07 -39.06
CA LYS A 60 11.84 1.43 -38.25
C LYS A 60 10.89 0.25 -38.03
N ARG A 61 10.62 -0.55 -39.07
CA ARG A 61 9.78 -1.76 -38.96
C ARG A 61 10.43 -2.79 -38.05
N GLU A 62 11.74 -2.98 -38.17
CA GLU A 62 12.51 -3.91 -37.34
C GLU A 62 12.46 -3.51 -35.86
N TYR A 63 12.74 -2.25 -35.54
CA TYR A 63 12.56 -1.69 -34.19
C TYR A 63 11.13 -1.92 -33.65
N LYS A 64 10.10 -1.61 -34.44
CA LYS A 64 8.71 -1.82 -34.03
C LYS A 64 8.37 -3.29 -33.83
N ARG A 65 8.92 -4.19 -34.67
CA ARG A 65 8.74 -5.64 -34.54
C ARG A 65 9.31 -6.14 -33.21
N VAL A 66 10.57 -5.80 -32.92
CA VAL A 66 11.26 -6.22 -31.69
C VAL A 66 10.61 -5.61 -30.46
N SER A 67 10.24 -4.32 -30.50
CA SER A 67 9.52 -3.66 -29.42
C SER A 67 8.18 -4.34 -29.10
N ARG A 68 7.38 -4.69 -30.12
CA ARG A 68 6.14 -5.45 -29.92
C ARG A 68 6.39 -6.86 -29.41
N TRP A 69 7.47 -7.50 -29.85
CA TRP A 69 7.85 -8.84 -29.40
C TRP A 69 8.18 -8.84 -27.90
N VAL A 70 8.98 -7.89 -27.42
CA VAL A 70 9.32 -7.77 -25.98
C VAL A 70 8.05 -7.58 -25.14
N VAL A 71 7.15 -6.69 -25.58
CA VAL A 71 5.88 -6.47 -24.87
C VAL A 71 5.01 -7.73 -24.84
N ARG A 72 4.89 -8.45 -25.98
CA ARG A 72 4.11 -9.69 -26.05
C ARG A 72 4.71 -10.85 -25.25
N ASN A 73 6.03 -10.89 -25.16
CA ASN A 73 6.75 -11.98 -24.51
C ASN A 73 7.22 -11.61 -23.10
N GLN A 74 6.62 -10.58 -22.50
CA GLN A 74 7.06 -10.06 -21.22
C GLN A 74 7.09 -11.15 -20.17
N ASP A 75 6.01 -11.90 -19.99
CA ASP A 75 5.90 -12.95 -18.97
C ASP A 75 6.98 -14.03 -19.12
N LYS A 76 7.29 -14.42 -20.36
CA LYS A 76 8.38 -15.37 -20.65
C LYS A 76 9.74 -14.79 -20.27
N LEU A 77 9.99 -13.53 -20.62
CA LEU A 77 11.24 -12.84 -20.27
C LEU A 77 11.40 -12.69 -18.74
N MET A 78 10.32 -12.42 -18.01
CA MET A 78 10.35 -12.37 -16.55
C MET A 78 10.65 -13.75 -15.96
N ALA A 79 9.96 -14.80 -16.44
CA ALA A 79 10.17 -16.17 -15.98
C ALA A 79 11.60 -16.66 -16.23
N CYS A 80 12.18 -16.37 -17.41
CA CYS A 80 13.58 -16.68 -17.70
C CYS A 80 14.53 -15.95 -16.73
N ARG A 81 14.33 -14.65 -16.49
CA ARG A 81 15.16 -13.89 -15.54
C ARG A 81 15.04 -14.39 -14.11
N MET A 82 13.86 -14.81 -13.68
CA MET A 82 13.67 -15.46 -12.38
C MET A 82 14.44 -16.77 -12.30
N SER A 83 14.34 -17.61 -13.33
CA SER A 83 15.08 -18.88 -13.44
C SER A 83 16.59 -18.65 -13.38
N ASP A 84 17.10 -17.65 -14.11
CA ASP A 84 18.53 -17.29 -14.10
C ASP A 84 18.99 -16.73 -12.74
N SER A 85 18.12 -15.99 -12.05
CA SER A 85 18.42 -15.48 -10.70
C SER A 85 18.49 -16.61 -9.66
N LEU A 86 17.64 -17.63 -9.81
CA LEU A 86 17.66 -18.85 -9.00
C LEU A 86 18.93 -19.67 -9.25
N SER A 87 19.31 -19.87 -10.51
CA SER A 87 20.50 -20.65 -10.86
C SER A 87 21.82 -19.97 -10.46
N THR A 88 21.84 -18.63 -10.41
CA THR A 88 23.02 -17.84 -10.04
C THR A 88 23.11 -17.46 -8.55
N ASN A 89 22.20 -17.98 -7.71
CA ASN A 89 22.10 -17.70 -6.27
C ASN A 89 22.08 -16.19 -5.92
N LYS A 90 21.46 -15.37 -6.78
CA LYS A 90 21.30 -13.92 -6.58
C LYS A 90 19.97 -13.63 -5.88
N SER A 91 19.88 -14.00 -4.61
CA SER A 91 18.65 -13.90 -3.80
C SER A 91 18.00 -12.52 -3.84
N ARG A 92 18.79 -11.44 -3.88
CA ARG A 92 18.29 -10.05 -3.93
C ARG A 92 17.56 -9.72 -5.24
N ASP A 93 18.05 -10.25 -6.36
CA ASP A 93 17.47 -9.99 -7.68
C ASP A 93 16.18 -10.79 -7.87
N LEU A 94 16.11 -12.01 -7.31
CA LEU A 94 14.89 -12.81 -7.23
C LEU A 94 13.75 -12.05 -6.54
N TRP A 95 13.99 -11.50 -5.34
CA TRP A 95 12.96 -10.78 -4.60
C TRP A 95 12.51 -9.50 -5.31
N SER A 96 13.42 -8.83 -6.02
CA SER A 96 13.06 -7.67 -6.84
C SER A 96 12.12 -8.05 -8.00
N GLU A 97 12.32 -9.23 -8.60
CA GLU A 97 11.52 -9.73 -9.71
C GLU A 97 10.16 -10.27 -9.25
N ILE A 98 10.12 -10.98 -8.12
CA ILE A 98 8.86 -11.41 -7.45
C ILE A 98 8.02 -10.19 -7.08
N LYS A 99 8.64 -9.15 -6.51
CA LYS A 99 7.96 -7.90 -6.17
C LYS A 99 7.37 -7.24 -7.42
N ARG A 100 8.09 -7.24 -8.54
CA ARG A 100 7.63 -6.67 -9.82
C ARG A 100 6.40 -7.39 -10.39
N ILE A 101 6.32 -8.71 -10.21
CA ILE A 101 5.15 -9.52 -10.58
C ILE A 101 3.97 -9.23 -9.65
N LYS A 102 4.20 -9.26 -8.33
CA LYS A 102 3.15 -9.01 -7.33
C LYS A 102 2.58 -7.60 -7.41
N GLU A 103 3.40 -6.59 -7.68
CA GLU A 103 2.94 -5.21 -7.86
C GLU A 103 2.09 -4.99 -9.13
N GLY A 104 2.07 -5.93 -10.09
CA GLY A 104 1.14 -5.93 -11.22
C GLY A 104 -0.27 -6.38 -10.83
N VAL A 105 -0.38 -7.14 -9.75
CA VAL A 105 -1.64 -7.58 -9.14
C VAL A 105 -2.05 -6.51 -8.13
N GLN A 106 -2.50 -5.34 -8.60
CA GLN A 106 -3.12 -4.31 -7.74
C GLN A 106 -4.53 -4.71 -7.28
N GLY A 107 -4.70 -5.95 -6.86
CA GLY A 107 -5.80 -6.37 -6.02
C GLY A 107 -5.18 -6.89 -4.74
N ARG A 108 -5.54 -6.32 -3.58
CA ARG A 108 -5.47 -7.11 -2.34
C ARG A 108 -6.09 -8.46 -2.68
N THR A 109 -5.38 -9.56 -2.42
CA THR A 109 -5.96 -10.88 -2.61
C THR A 109 -7.24 -10.92 -1.80
N ASN A 110 -8.38 -10.90 -2.48
CA ASN A 110 -9.69 -10.99 -1.85
C ASN A 110 -9.95 -12.44 -1.41
N ILE A 111 -8.89 -13.19 -1.09
CA ILE A 111 -8.90 -14.61 -0.81
C ILE A 111 -7.97 -14.86 0.37
N VAL A 112 -8.53 -15.32 1.49
CA VAL A 112 -7.81 -15.83 2.66
C VAL A 112 -8.36 -17.21 2.96
N ASP A 113 -7.51 -18.24 3.03
CA ASP A 113 -7.90 -19.65 3.25
C ASP A 113 -9.04 -20.16 2.35
N GLY A 114 -9.07 -19.68 1.10
CA GLY A 114 -10.09 -20.04 0.11
C GLY A 114 -11.42 -19.31 0.24
N ARG A 115 -11.58 -18.42 1.23
CA ARG A 115 -12.76 -17.56 1.43
C ARG A 115 -12.63 -16.26 0.66
N VAL A 116 -13.70 -15.80 0.00
CA VAL A 116 -13.67 -14.68 -0.94
C VAL A 116 -14.59 -13.56 -0.48
N GLY A 117 -14.04 -12.36 -0.24
CA GLY A 117 -14.81 -11.20 0.17
C GLY A 117 -14.56 -10.77 1.61
N GLU A 118 -14.82 -9.49 1.87
CA GLU A 118 -14.54 -8.86 3.16
C GLU A 118 -15.25 -9.55 4.33
N SER A 119 -16.53 -9.91 4.16
CA SER A 119 -17.31 -10.60 5.18
C SER A 119 -16.73 -11.98 5.50
N GLU A 120 -16.51 -12.82 4.49
CA GLU A 120 -16.01 -14.19 4.72
C GLU A 120 -14.59 -14.20 5.30
N ILE A 121 -13.76 -13.22 4.95
CA ILE A 121 -12.43 -13.04 5.53
C ILE A 121 -12.54 -12.60 6.99
N CYS A 122 -13.46 -11.68 7.31
CA CYS A 122 -13.74 -11.28 8.69
C CYS A 122 -14.15 -12.48 9.56
N ASP A 123 -14.98 -13.38 9.03
CA ASP A 123 -15.41 -14.59 9.74
C ASP A 123 -14.23 -15.52 10.05
N VAL A 124 -13.28 -15.71 9.11
CA VAL A 124 -12.06 -16.51 9.34
C VAL A 124 -11.24 -15.96 10.52
N PHE A 125 -11.09 -14.64 10.59
CA PHE A 125 -10.38 -14.02 11.71
C PHE A 125 -11.17 -14.11 13.01
N HIS A 126 -12.48 -13.88 12.96
CA HIS A 126 -13.37 -14.03 14.11
C HIS A 126 -13.23 -15.41 14.72
N ASP A 127 -13.42 -16.46 13.94
CA ASP A 127 -13.38 -17.85 14.40
C ASP A 127 -11.98 -18.22 14.92
N GLY A 128 -10.93 -17.73 14.26
CA GLY A 128 -9.56 -17.94 14.70
C GLY A 128 -9.27 -17.32 16.06
N TYR A 129 -9.72 -16.08 16.29
CA TYR A 129 -9.56 -15.40 17.57
C TYR A 129 -10.48 -15.97 18.65
N GLU A 130 -11.72 -16.28 18.32
CA GLU A 130 -12.70 -16.89 19.22
C GLU A 130 -12.14 -18.19 19.77
N HIS A 131 -11.68 -19.09 18.88
CA HIS A 131 -11.02 -20.31 19.28
C HIS A 131 -9.79 -20.05 20.17
N LEU A 132 -8.94 -19.08 19.82
CA LEU A 132 -7.74 -18.76 20.61
C LEU A 132 -8.08 -18.29 22.02
N TYR A 133 -9.05 -17.40 22.16
CA TYR A 133 -9.47 -16.85 23.45
C TYR A 133 -10.30 -17.86 24.27
N GLN A 134 -10.99 -18.79 23.63
CA GLN A 134 -11.73 -19.88 24.27
C GLN A 134 -10.89 -21.16 24.44
N SER A 135 -9.66 -21.22 23.91
CA SER A 135 -8.80 -22.42 23.95
C SER A 135 -8.26 -22.75 25.34
N VAL A 136 -8.30 -21.78 26.25
CA VAL A 136 -8.00 -21.99 27.66
C VAL A 136 -9.35 -22.12 28.37
N PRO A 137 -9.66 -23.29 28.97
CA PRO A 137 -10.82 -23.42 29.83
C PRO A 137 -10.64 -22.43 30.98
N SER A 138 -11.31 -21.30 30.86
CA SER A 138 -11.32 -20.30 31.91
C SER A 138 -12.44 -20.74 32.84
N ASP A 139 -12.08 -21.44 33.93
CA ASP A 139 -13.07 -21.80 34.94
C ASP A 139 -13.70 -20.49 35.44
N GLN A 140 -15.02 -20.37 35.29
CA GLN A 140 -15.77 -19.19 35.74
C GLN A 140 -15.48 -18.90 37.22
N SER A 141 -15.26 -19.96 38.00
CA SER A 141 -14.89 -19.87 39.42
C SER A 141 -13.53 -19.22 39.63
N GLU A 142 -12.53 -19.56 38.82
CA GLU A 142 -11.18 -18.98 38.87
C GLU A 142 -11.20 -17.49 38.46
N LEU A 143 -11.98 -17.13 37.43
CA LEU A 143 -12.13 -15.73 37.02
C LEU A 143 -12.84 -14.89 38.09
N GLU A 144 -13.89 -15.42 38.68
CA GLU A 144 -14.61 -14.77 39.78
C GLU A 144 -13.74 -14.62 41.02
N GLU A 145 -12.90 -15.61 41.33
CA GLU A 145 -11.93 -15.54 42.42
C GLU A 145 -10.85 -14.49 42.15
N LEU A 146 -10.28 -14.45 40.95
CA LEU A 146 -9.30 -13.45 40.54
C LEU A 146 -9.90 -12.03 40.58
N GLN A 147 -11.14 -11.86 40.11
CA GLN A 147 -11.85 -10.58 40.19
C GLN A 147 -12.06 -10.17 41.65
N ARG A 148 -12.40 -11.12 42.53
CA ARG A 148 -12.58 -10.87 43.97
C ARG A 148 -11.27 -10.46 44.64
N GLU A 149 -10.17 -11.14 44.34
CA GLU A 149 -8.84 -10.80 44.85
C GLU A 149 -8.39 -9.41 44.41
N LEU A 150 -8.53 -9.07 43.12
CA LEU A 150 -8.18 -7.75 42.60
C LEU A 150 -9.01 -6.66 43.26
N SER A 151 -10.32 -6.87 43.37
CA SER A 151 -11.24 -5.91 44.01
C SER A 151 -10.90 -5.72 45.48
N ALA A 152 -10.60 -6.80 46.21
CA ALA A 152 -10.17 -6.75 47.59
C ALA A 152 -8.81 -6.05 47.75
N GLY A 153 -7.88 -6.25 46.81
CA GLY A 153 -6.58 -5.58 46.79
C GLY A 153 -6.71 -4.07 46.57
N VAL A 154 -7.57 -3.65 45.65
CA VAL A 154 -7.92 -2.23 45.43
C VAL A 154 -8.56 -1.65 46.69
N ASP A 155 -9.49 -2.35 47.32
CA ASP A 155 -10.14 -1.87 48.54
C ASP A 155 -9.15 -1.74 49.72
N ARG A 156 -8.28 -2.73 49.92
CA ARG A 156 -7.28 -2.71 51.00
C ARG A 156 -6.21 -1.63 50.82
N THR A 157 -5.90 -1.27 49.57
CA THR A 157 -4.73 -0.42 49.26
C THR A 157 -5.14 0.99 48.85
N CYS A 158 -6.10 1.13 47.92
CA CYS A 158 -6.56 2.44 47.43
C CYS A 158 -7.51 3.13 48.41
N LYS A 159 -8.54 2.43 48.91
CA LYS A 159 -9.57 3.07 49.76
C LYS A 159 -9.05 3.40 51.17
N VAL A 160 -8.06 2.66 51.65
CA VAL A 160 -7.41 2.90 52.95
C VAL A 160 -6.26 3.92 52.84
N GLY A 161 -5.96 4.43 51.62
CA GLY A 161 -4.94 5.45 51.40
C GLY A 161 -3.49 4.96 51.50
N LEU A 162 -3.27 3.64 51.40
CA LEU A 162 -1.95 3.00 51.41
C LEU A 162 -1.37 2.81 50.00
N CYS A 163 -2.06 3.31 48.97
CA CYS A 163 -1.58 3.25 47.60
C CYS A 163 -0.44 4.26 47.38
N TYR A 164 0.53 3.87 46.56
CA TYR A 164 1.63 4.72 46.14
C TYR A 164 1.19 5.87 45.22
N CYS A 165 -0.02 5.79 44.66
CA CYS A 165 -0.54 6.71 43.66
C CYS A 165 -1.70 7.54 44.23
N ASP A 166 -1.72 8.84 43.95
CA ASP A 166 -2.93 9.65 44.11
C ASP A 166 -3.96 9.21 43.04
N HIS A 167 -5.15 8.83 43.48
CA HIS A 167 -6.23 8.37 42.58
C HIS A 167 -7.03 9.53 41.99
N VAL A 168 -6.72 10.76 42.41
CA VAL A 168 -7.32 11.97 41.88
C VAL A 168 -6.57 12.40 40.62
N ILE A 169 -7.16 12.15 39.47
CA ILE A 169 -6.68 12.72 38.20
C ILE A 169 -7.23 14.14 38.09
N SER A 170 -6.35 15.14 38.20
CA SER A 170 -6.69 16.54 37.99
C SER A 170 -6.73 16.88 36.49
N PRO A 171 -7.51 17.89 36.07
CA PRO A 171 -7.41 18.46 34.72
C PRO A 171 -5.96 18.82 34.31
N ARG A 172 -5.12 19.19 35.28
CA ARG A 172 -3.69 19.48 35.03
C ARG A 172 -2.89 18.24 34.63
N ASP A 173 -3.22 17.08 35.18
CA ASP A 173 -2.56 15.81 34.83
C ASP A 173 -2.92 15.39 33.41
N ILE A 174 -4.17 15.66 33.01
CA ILE A 174 -4.66 15.45 31.64
C ILE A 174 -3.90 16.36 30.67
N GLU A 175 -3.79 17.65 30.98
CA GLU A 175 -3.02 18.60 30.16
C GLU A 175 -1.53 18.18 30.03
N PHE A 176 -0.94 17.72 31.12
CA PHE A 176 0.45 17.23 31.13
C PHE A 176 0.61 15.98 30.26
N ALA A 177 -0.30 15.02 30.37
CA ALA A 177 -0.30 13.79 29.57
C ALA A 177 -0.48 14.10 28.07
N VAL A 178 -1.41 14.99 27.72
CA VAL A 178 -1.65 15.42 26.32
C VAL A 178 -0.39 16.06 25.73
N ARG A 179 0.35 16.85 26.51
CA ARG A 179 1.62 17.46 26.08
C ARG A 179 2.74 16.45 25.85
N LYS A 180 2.70 15.26 26.47
CA LYS A 180 3.69 14.19 26.29
C LYS A 180 3.40 13.31 25.07
N LEU A 181 2.26 13.48 24.41
CA LEU A 181 1.94 12.76 23.18
C LEU A 181 2.86 13.19 22.03
N LYS A 182 3.18 12.24 21.14
CA LYS A 182 4.01 12.52 19.97
C LYS A 182 3.35 13.58 19.07
N PRO A 183 4.13 14.53 18.52
CA PRO A 183 3.61 15.54 17.61
C PRO A 183 3.02 14.84 16.37
N GLY A 184 1.70 14.98 16.19
CA GLY A 184 0.90 14.28 15.17
C GLY A 184 -0.44 13.73 15.68
N LEU A 185 -0.58 13.50 16.99
CA LEU A 185 -1.86 13.19 17.66
C LEU A 185 -2.54 14.44 18.28
N SER A 186 -1.94 15.61 18.09
CA SER A 186 -2.24 16.86 18.80
C SER A 186 -3.58 17.53 18.46
N MET A 187 -4.49 16.89 17.71
CA MET A 187 -5.88 17.40 17.62
C MET A 187 -6.56 17.43 18.99
N ALA A 188 -6.08 16.64 19.97
CA ALA A 188 -6.53 16.72 21.36
C ALA A 188 -6.26 18.09 22.03
N SER A 189 -5.26 18.86 21.54
CA SER A 189 -4.96 20.20 22.08
C SER A 189 -6.02 21.26 21.76
N LEU A 190 -6.92 21.00 20.79
CA LEU A 190 -8.05 21.87 20.48
C LEU A 190 -9.22 21.73 21.45
N PHE A 191 -9.21 20.73 22.34
CA PHE A 191 -10.33 20.42 23.25
C PHE A 191 -10.13 20.90 24.69
N VAL A 192 -8.97 21.48 25.04
CA VAL A 192 -8.66 21.94 26.42
C VAL A 192 -9.50 23.16 26.86
N GLY A 193 -10.40 23.67 26.01
CA GLY A 193 -11.32 24.77 26.33
C GLY A 193 -12.81 24.43 26.24
N VAL A 194 -13.20 23.18 25.96
CA VAL A 194 -14.61 22.82 25.76
C VAL A 194 -15.10 21.95 26.91
N ASN A 195 -16.11 22.46 27.62
CA ASN A 195 -16.80 21.80 28.70
C ASN A 195 -17.27 20.41 28.23
N VAL A 196 -16.85 19.34 28.93
CA VAL A 196 -17.10 17.93 28.53
C VAL A 196 -18.60 17.60 28.46
N TYR A 197 -19.46 18.45 29.02
CA TYR A 197 -20.92 18.30 28.98
C TYR A 197 -21.58 18.77 27.68
N ASP A 198 -20.89 19.55 26.84
CA ASP A 198 -21.46 20.05 25.57
C ASP A 198 -21.06 19.20 24.34
N ALA A 199 -20.16 18.23 24.49
CA ALA A 199 -19.69 17.41 23.36
C ALA A 199 -20.69 16.31 22.93
N CYS A 200 -21.82 16.16 23.62
CA CYS A 200 -22.79 15.10 23.30
C CYS A 200 -23.87 15.50 22.27
N TRP A 201 -23.90 16.76 21.80
CA TRP A 201 -25.04 17.25 20.99
C TRP A 201 -24.71 18.02 19.70
N THR A 202 -23.47 18.02 19.20
CA THR A 202 -23.15 18.71 17.93
C THR A 202 -22.51 17.85 16.85
N TYR A 203 -22.90 16.57 16.78
CA TYR A 203 -22.93 15.88 15.49
C TYR A 203 -24.39 15.67 15.10
N PRO A 204 -24.92 16.39 14.10
CA PRO A 204 -26.11 15.92 13.42
C PRO A 204 -25.76 14.58 12.80
N ILE A 205 -26.34 13.52 13.35
CA ILE A 205 -26.41 12.21 12.73
C ILE A 205 -27.15 12.44 11.40
N GLY A 206 -26.39 12.70 10.33
CA GLY A 206 -26.90 12.70 8.97
C GLY A 206 -27.57 11.34 8.69
N PRO A 207 -28.56 11.29 7.79
CA PRO A 207 -29.41 10.13 7.65
C PRO A 207 -28.58 8.89 7.32
N VAL A 208 -28.70 7.90 8.20
CA VAL A 208 -28.20 6.53 8.02
C VAL A 208 -28.75 6.02 6.68
N PRO A 209 -27.91 5.62 5.70
CA PRO A 209 -28.42 4.98 4.50
C PRO A 209 -29.09 3.67 4.91
N ARG A 210 -30.42 3.62 4.83
CA ARG A 210 -31.18 2.37 4.81
C ARG A 210 -30.73 1.59 3.58
N PHE A 211 -29.88 0.59 3.77
CA PHE A 211 -29.89 -0.57 2.90
C PHE A 211 -30.80 -1.60 3.56
N PHE A 212 -32.06 -1.63 3.11
CA PHE A 212 -33.01 -2.70 3.39
C PHE A 212 -33.14 -3.54 2.12
N ILE A 213 -33.01 -4.86 2.33
CA ILE A 213 -33.38 -6.02 1.48
C ILE A 213 -32.46 -6.31 0.30
#